data_AF-A0A951JMS6-F1
#
_entry.id   AF-A0A951JMS6-F1
#
_cell.length_a   1.000
_cell.length_b   1.000
_cell.length_c   1.000
_cell.angle_alpha   90.00
_cell.angle_beta   90.00
_cell.angle_gamma   90.00
#
_symmetry.space_group_name_H-M   'P 1'
#
loop_
_entity.id
_entity.type
_entity.pdbx_description
1 polymer ?
#
loop_
_entity_poly.entity_id
_entity_poly.type
_entity_poly.pdbx_seq_one_letter_code
_entity_poly.pdbx_strand_id
1 'polypeptide(L)'
;MRVRMLRVNVDHESPGLRRLIEALTGDALRDLLRNLRHHSEMQRRIAAGHLDAQQVNGAYLQHARSEGGDFRRDVTAATVRYYRRLSELSLRYSERFYEHVLADAAEAGEPGDDRATEPRGIPLELHGPPRREVVGHFTVENTENIQTSTRFRIGNCVGPDGVPFTPPLTIQPSELTLPPGEQATVTLRLALLPSLFEPGFVYRCAVTAEGRADLALDLALWADEEPTSPPSDPTAASHEERNNTSPVVPHQWLTRCPDCGRAFERTQPSARLYPHKSPDDQPCPQREGVAERG
;
A
#
# COMPACT_ATOMS: atom_id res chain seq x y z
N MET A 1 2.25 29.46 19.76
CA MET A 1 1.63 28.35 18.98
C MET A 1 2.54 27.12 19.00
N ARG A 2 2.06 25.99 19.56
CA ARG A 2 2.76 24.69 19.75
C ARG A 2 1.74 23.54 19.78
N VAL A 3 2.15 22.30 19.46
CA VAL A 3 1.26 21.14 19.17
C VAL A 3 1.70 19.83 19.90
N ARG A 4 0.77 18.86 20.07
CA ARG A 4 0.97 17.50 20.67
C ARG A 4 -0.07 16.48 20.12
N MET A 5 0.17 15.15 20.18
CA MET A 5 -0.55 14.13 19.36
C MET A 5 -0.75 12.72 20.01
N LEU A 6 -1.69 11.90 19.47
CA LEU A 6 -2.11 10.52 19.89
C LEU A 6 -2.54 9.63 18.66
N ARG A 7 -2.73 8.30 18.79
CA ARG A 7 -2.94 7.30 17.68
C ARG A 7 -4.24 6.45 17.72
N VAL A 8 -4.68 5.92 16.55
CA VAL A 8 -5.89 5.06 16.28
C VAL A 8 -5.61 4.01 15.12
N ASN A 9 -6.51 3.05 14.81
CA ASN A 9 -6.30 1.85 13.91
C ASN A 9 -7.64 1.11 13.49
N VAL A 10 -7.91 0.72 12.20
CA VAL A 10 -8.98 -0.25 11.67
C VAL A 10 -8.83 -0.63 10.11
N ASP A 11 -9.91 -0.95 9.35
CA ASP A 11 -10.11 -1.59 7.98
C ASP A 11 -10.90 -0.72 6.90
N HIS A 12 -10.88 -0.76 5.53
CA HIS A 12 -10.53 -1.72 4.40
C HIS A 12 -10.51 -1.05 2.93
N GLU A 13 -10.03 -1.70 1.82
CA GLU A 13 -9.55 -1.29 0.42
C GLU A 13 -10.44 -0.60 -0.71
N SER A 14 -9.96 -0.51 -1.99
CA SER A 14 -10.37 0.36 -3.14
C SER A 14 -11.12 -0.29 -4.37
N PRO A 15 -11.78 0.50 -5.27
CA PRO A 15 -12.68 -0.03 -6.30
C PRO A 15 -12.22 -0.01 -7.78
N GLY A 16 -11.16 0.73 -8.15
CA GLY A 16 -10.81 0.99 -9.57
C GLY A 16 -10.11 -0.20 -10.25
N LEU A 17 -8.93 -0.56 -9.74
CA LEU A 17 -8.13 -1.73 -10.13
C LEU A 17 -8.97 -3.01 -10.20
N ARG A 18 -9.88 -3.18 -9.23
CA ARG A 18 -10.82 -4.29 -9.12
C ARG A 18 -11.59 -4.57 -10.42
N ARG A 19 -12.11 -3.55 -11.11
CA ARG A 19 -12.84 -3.74 -12.39
C ARG A 19 -11.97 -4.26 -13.52
N LEU A 20 -10.69 -3.88 -13.55
CA LEU A 20 -9.72 -4.38 -14.53
C LEU A 20 -9.36 -5.84 -14.27
N ILE A 21 -9.18 -6.20 -12.99
CA ILE A 21 -8.96 -7.58 -12.55
C ILE A 21 -10.20 -8.44 -12.85
N GLU A 22 -11.41 -7.97 -12.55
CA GLU A 22 -12.68 -8.66 -12.83
C GLU A 22 -12.85 -8.91 -14.34
N ALA A 23 -12.52 -7.95 -15.20
CA ALA A 23 -12.56 -8.12 -16.65
C ALA A 23 -11.56 -9.16 -17.17
N LEU A 24 -10.27 -9.04 -16.80
CA LEU A 24 -9.22 -9.98 -17.21
C LEU A 24 -9.49 -11.41 -16.73
N THR A 25 -9.99 -11.54 -15.49
CA THR A 25 -10.37 -12.85 -14.92
C THR A 25 -11.58 -13.43 -15.64
N GLY A 26 -12.56 -12.60 -16.00
CA GLY A 26 -13.74 -13.00 -16.77
C GLY A 26 -13.42 -13.50 -18.17
N ASP A 27 -12.47 -12.88 -18.87
CA ASP A 27 -11.99 -13.34 -20.19
C ASP A 27 -11.21 -14.64 -20.09
N ALA A 28 -10.23 -14.72 -19.18
CA ALA A 28 -9.46 -15.94 -18.96
C ALA A 28 -10.34 -17.14 -18.58
N LEU A 29 -11.35 -16.93 -17.73
CA LEU A 29 -12.31 -17.98 -17.35
C LEU A 29 -13.20 -18.40 -18.53
N ARG A 30 -13.65 -17.47 -19.38
CA ARG A 30 -14.47 -17.79 -20.56
C ARG A 30 -13.70 -18.65 -21.57
N ASP A 31 -12.42 -18.36 -21.78
CA ASP A 31 -11.57 -19.12 -22.70
C ASP A 31 -11.17 -20.49 -22.11
N LEU A 32 -10.88 -20.56 -20.80
CA LEU A 32 -10.68 -21.84 -20.09
C LEU A 32 -11.91 -22.75 -20.21
N LEU A 33 -13.12 -22.22 -19.99
CA LEU A 33 -14.37 -22.97 -20.13
C LEU A 33 -14.65 -23.39 -21.58
N ARG A 34 -14.24 -22.59 -22.59
CA ARG A 34 -14.32 -22.98 -24.00
C ARG A 34 -13.38 -24.16 -24.29
N ASN A 35 -12.13 -24.08 -23.83
CA ASN A 35 -11.12 -25.13 -24.03
C ASN A 35 -11.51 -26.45 -23.34
N LEU A 36 -12.05 -26.40 -22.11
CA LEU A 36 -12.57 -27.58 -21.41
C LEU A 36 -13.74 -28.24 -22.14
N ARG A 37 -14.63 -27.46 -22.78
CA ARG A 37 -15.72 -28.01 -23.62
C ARG A 37 -15.17 -28.71 -24.86
N HIS A 38 -14.20 -28.11 -25.56
CA HIS A 38 -13.57 -28.74 -26.73
C HIS A 38 -12.81 -30.02 -26.36
N HIS A 39 -12.08 -30.04 -25.24
CA HIS A 39 -11.42 -31.24 -24.74
C HIS A 39 -12.44 -32.34 -24.39
N SER A 40 -13.52 -31.99 -23.68
CA SER A 40 -14.58 -32.95 -23.32
C SER A 40 -15.27 -33.54 -24.55
N GLU A 41 -15.51 -32.74 -25.59
CA GLU A 41 -16.06 -33.21 -26.87
C GLU A 41 -15.11 -34.15 -27.61
N MET A 42 -13.80 -33.83 -27.63
CA MET A 42 -12.77 -34.70 -28.19
C MET A 42 -12.74 -36.06 -27.46
N GLN A 43 -12.74 -36.06 -26.13
CA GLN A 43 -12.77 -37.28 -25.31
C GLN A 43 -14.03 -38.14 -25.59
N ARG A 44 -15.22 -37.51 -25.72
CA ARG A 44 -16.45 -38.23 -26.09
C ARG A 44 -16.34 -38.90 -27.46
N ARG A 45 -15.74 -38.25 -28.45
CA ARG A 45 -15.56 -38.81 -29.80
C ARG A 45 -14.54 -39.95 -29.83
N ILE A 46 -13.49 -39.89 -29.00
CA ILE A 46 -12.55 -41.01 -28.81
C ILE A 46 -13.28 -42.18 -28.15
N ALA A 47 -14.02 -41.96 -27.07
CA ALA A 47 -14.77 -43.00 -26.36
C ALA A 47 -15.86 -43.66 -27.23
N ALA A 48 -16.45 -42.92 -28.17
CA ALA A 48 -17.41 -43.43 -29.16
C ALA A 48 -16.77 -44.13 -30.37
N GLY A 49 -15.43 -44.22 -30.44
CA GLY A 49 -14.71 -44.80 -31.58
C GLY A 49 -14.76 -43.96 -32.86
N HIS A 50 -15.19 -42.69 -32.79
CA HIS A 50 -15.23 -41.77 -33.93
C HIS A 50 -13.88 -41.08 -34.20
N LEU A 51 -12.95 -41.15 -33.24
CA LEU A 51 -11.56 -40.68 -33.38
C LEU A 51 -10.62 -41.73 -32.80
N ASP A 52 -9.53 -42.03 -33.51
CA ASP A 52 -8.44 -42.81 -32.95
C ASP A 52 -7.60 -41.96 -31.98
N ALA A 53 -7.40 -42.46 -30.76
CA ALA A 53 -6.60 -41.82 -29.73
C ALA A 53 -5.12 -41.66 -30.16
N GLN A 54 -4.56 -42.61 -30.93
CA GLN A 54 -3.16 -42.54 -31.36
C GLN A 54 -2.95 -41.43 -32.41
N GLN A 55 -3.83 -41.33 -33.40
CA GLN A 55 -3.88 -40.22 -34.36
C GLN A 55 -4.08 -38.87 -33.67
N VAL A 56 -5.02 -38.75 -32.73
CA VAL A 56 -5.26 -37.49 -31.99
C VAL A 56 -4.02 -37.08 -31.19
N ASN A 57 -3.37 -38.02 -30.50
CA ASN A 57 -2.12 -37.72 -29.77
C ASN A 57 -0.97 -37.33 -30.71
N GLY A 58 -0.84 -38.00 -31.86
CA GLY A 58 0.13 -37.64 -32.89
C GLY A 58 -0.06 -36.22 -33.44
N ALA A 59 -1.31 -35.87 -33.78
CA ALA A 59 -1.68 -34.53 -34.24
C ALA A 59 -1.45 -33.46 -33.16
N TYR A 60 -1.80 -33.76 -31.90
CA TYR A 60 -1.53 -32.88 -30.76
C TYR A 60 -0.02 -32.62 -30.58
N LEU A 61 0.81 -33.66 -30.62
CA LEU A 61 2.27 -33.54 -30.51
C LEU A 61 2.90 -32.81 -31.71
N GLN A 62 2.33 -32.92 -32.90
CA GLN A 62 2.76 -32.16 -34.08
C GLN A 62 2.41 -30.67 -33.93
N HIS A 63 1.17 -30.35 -33.57
CA HIS A 63 0.68 -28.99 -33.33
C HIS A 63 1.42 -28.29 -32.17
N ALA A 64 1.67 -29.01 -31.08
CA ALA A 64 2.46 -28.51 -29.95
C ALA A 64 3.94 -28.26 -30.32
N ARG A 65 4.45 -28.85 -31.40
CA ARG A 65 5.80 -28.58 -31.94
C ARG A 65 5.82 -27.39 -32.91
N SER A 66 4.77 -27.17 -33.71
CA SER A 66 4.66 -25.97 -34.57
C SER A 66 4.30 -24.74 -33.73
N GLU A 67 3.07 -24.68 -33.22
CA GLU A 67 2.53 -23.51 -32.50
C GLU A 67 3.28 -23.27 -31.20
N GLY A 68 3.78 -24.32 -30.55
CA GLY A 68 4.60 -24.19 -29.35
C GLY A 68 5.92 -23.44 -29.60
N GLY A 69 6.39 -23.35 -30.84
CA GLY A 69 7.47 -22.41 -31.21
C GLY A 69 6.98 -20.97 -31.13
N ASP A 70 5.92 -20.65 -31.85
CA ASP A 70 5.38 -19.28 -31.99
C ASP A 70 4.78 -18.73 -30.71
N PHE A 71 3.99 -19.51 -29.98
CA PHE A 71 3.45 -19.14 -28.68
C PHE A 71 4.55 -18.72 -27.69
N ARG A 72 5.69 -19.44 -27.65
CA ARG A 72 6.83 -19.05 -26.79
C ARG A 72 7.50 -17.76 -27.27
N ARG A 73 7.58 -17.52 -28.58
CA ARG A 73 8.08 -16.25 -29.15
C ARG A 73 7.17 -15.09 -28.77
N ASP A 74 5.85 -15.26 -28.92
CA ASP A 74 4.86 -14.22 -28.62
C ASP A 74 4.75 -13.89 -27.14
N VAL A 75 4.76 -14.90 -26.26
CA VAL A 75 4.83 -14.70 -24.79
C VAL A 75 6.11 -13.94 -24.43
N THR A 76 7.27 -14.35 -24.95
CA THR A 76 8.55 -13.67 -24.67
C THR A 76 8.52 -12.22 -25.16
N ALA A 77 8.00 -11.97 -26.36
CA ALA A 77 7.83 -10.62 -26.91
C ALA A 77 6.84 -9.78 -26.09
N ALA A 78 5.78 -10.37 -25.55
CA ALA A 78 4.84 -9.70 -24.65
C ALA A 78 5.51 -9.32 -23.32
N THR A 79 6.26 -10.23 -22.70
CA THR A 79 7.03 -9.98 -21.47
C THR A 79 8.06 -8.87 -21.66
N VAL A 80 8.82 -8.87 -22.76
CA VAL A 80 9.78 -7.80 -23.08
C VAL A 80 9.07 -6.45 -23.29
N ARG A 81 7.93 -6.42 -23.99
CA ARG A 81 7.12 -5.20 -24.15
C ARG A 81 6.56 -4.68 -22.82
N TYR A 82 6.19 -5.58 -21.89
CA TYR A 82 5.71 -5.22 -20.56
C TYR A 82 6.81 -4.54 -19.72
N TYR A 83 7.96 -5.20 -19.55
CA TYR A 83 9.06 -4.62 -18.75
C TYR A 83 9.60 -3.32 -19.34
N ARG A 84 9.67 -3.22 -20.67
CA ARG A 84 10.02 -1.96 -21.35
C ARG A 84 9.06 -0.83 -20.99
N ARG A 85 7.74 -1.06 -21.08
CA ARG A 85 6.72 -0.05 -20.72
C ARG A 85 6.76 0.34 -19.24
N LEU A 86 7.06 -0.62 -18.35
CA LEU A 86 7.22 -0.36 -16.92
C LEU A 86 8.43 0.54 -16.64
N SER A 87 9.57 0.27 -17.29
CA SER A 87 10.76 1.12 -17.22
C SER A 87 10.53 2.51 -17.82
N GLU A 88 9.86 2.60 -18.99
CA GLU A 88 9.48 3.86 -19.63
C GLU A 88 8.46 4.66 -18.80
N LEU A 89 7.68 4.03 -17.93
CA LEU A 89 6.81 4.71 -16.96
C LEU A 89 7.61 5.22 -15.76
N SER A 90 8.46 4.36 -15.18
CA SER A 90 9.29 4.73 -14.02
C SER A 90 10.23 5.89 -14.31
N LEU A 91 10.87 5.92 -15.49
CA LEU A 91 11.76 7.02 -15.90
C LEU A 91 11.00 8.35 -15.97
N ARG A 92 9.86 8.41 -16.68
CA ARG A 92 9.05 9.63 -16.81
C ARG A 92 8.43 10.10 -15.50
N TYR A 93 8.21 9.19 -14.54
CA TYR A 93 7.85 9.56 -13.18
C TYR A 93 9.02 10.21 -12.45
N SER A 94 10.20 9.58 -12.46
CA SER A 94 11.40 10.11 -11.79
C SER A 94 11.88 11.43 -12.40
N GLU A 95 11.85 11.59 -13.72
CA GLU A 95 12.14 12.85 -14.42
C GLU A 95 11.27 13.99 -13.85
N ARG A 96 9.95 13.81 -13.86
CA ARG A 96 8.99 14.80 -13.33
C ARG A 96 9.18 15.08 -11.84
N PHE A 97 9.44 14.04 -11.04
CA PHE A 97 9.69 14.19 -9.61
C PHE A 97 10.91 15.09 -9.36
N TYR A 98 12.02 14.85 -10.05
CA TYR A 98 13.21 15.69 -9.93
C TYR A 98 13.03 17.08 -10.56
N GLU A 99 12.26 17.22 -11.65
CA GLU A 99 11.88 18.55 -12.19
C GLU A 99 11.15 19.41 -11.15
N HIS A 100 10.20 18.86 -10.40
CA HIS A 100 9.49 19.60 -9.34
C HIS A 100 10.43 19.92 -8.17
N VAL A 101 11.14 18.93 -7.63
CA VAL A 101 12.06 19.12 -6.49
C VAL A 101 13.17 20.14 -6.80
N LEU A 102 13.63 20.21 -8.06
CA LEU A 102 14.62 21.22 -8.49
C LEU A 102 14.00 22.58 -8.81
N ALA A 103 12.75 22.66 -9.23
CA ALA A 103 12.02 23.92 -9.38
C ALA A 103 11.77 24.56 -8.00
N ASP A 104 11.23 23.80 -7.04
CA ASP A 104 11.01 24.23 -5.66
C ASP A 104 12.31 24.77 -5.03
N ALA A 105 13.43 24.06 -5.23
CA ALA A 105 14.75 24.46 -4.74
C ALA A 105 15.37 25.66 -5.49
N ALA A 106 14.95 25.94 -6.72
CA ALA A 106 15.38 27.11 -7.48
C ALA A 106 14.58 28.36 -7.11
N GLU A 107 13.27 28.23 -6.84
CA GLU A 107 12.43 29.32 -6.33
C GLU A 107 12.86 29.76 -4.91
N ALA A 108 13.35 28.82 -4.09
CA ALA A 108 14.01 29.11 -2.81
C ALA A 108 15.43 29.73 -2.94
N GLY A 109 15.95 29.89 -4.17
CA GLY A 109 17.36 30.18 -4.44
C GLY A 109 17.73 31.64 -4.73
N GLU A 110 16.78 32.52 -5.03
CA GLU A 110 17.04 33.94 -5.31
C GLU A 110 17.25 34.72 -3.99
N PRO A 111 18.44 35.30 -3.70
CA PRO A 111 18.72 35.94 -2.43
C PRO A 111 18.19 37.38 -2.36
N GLY A 112 16.86 37.54 -2.34
CA GLY A 112 16.22 38.77 -1.89
C GLY A 112 16.50 39.00 -0.40
N ASP A 113 16.99 40.19 -0.03
CA ASP A 113 17.46 40.50 1.33
C ASP A 113 16.33 40.81 2.33
N ASP A 114 15.22 40.06 2.24
CA ASP A 114 14.13 40.09 3.21
C ASP A 114 13.87 38.65 3.67
N ARG A 115 14.44 38.29 4.83
CA ARG A 115 14.47 36.91 5.36
C ARG A 115 13.12 36.49 5.92
N ALA A 116 12.18 36.21 5.01
CA ALA A 116 11.08 35.30 5.25
C ALA A 116 11.68 33.97 5.75
N THR A 117 11.64 33.77 7.06
CA THR A 117 12.10 32.52 7.69
C THR A 117 11.14 31.43 7.24
N GLU A 118 11.64 30.44 6.49
CA GLU A 118 10.83 29.32 5.99
C GLU A 118 9.91 28.80 7.10
N PRO A 119 8.58 28.76 6.87
CA PRO A 119 7.62 28.47 7.93
C PRO A 119 7.88 27.05 8.43
N ARG A 120 8.42 26.94 9.65
CA ARG A 120 8.85 25.66 10.24
C ARG A 120 7.68 24.68 10.30
N GLY A 121 7.67 23.75 9.35
CA GLY A 121 6.70 22.66 9.28
C GLY A 121 6.59 21.94 10.62
N ILE A 122 5.42 22.03 11.25
CA ILE A 122 5.11 21.21 12.42
C ILE A 122 4.56 19.88 11.89
N PRO A 123 5.25 18.74 12.09
CA PRO A 123 4.79 17.46 11.59
C PRO A 123 3.50 17.03 12.30
N LEU A 124 2.52 16.59 11.51
CA LEU A 124 1.29 15.98 11.98
C LEU A 124 1.15 14.59 11.33
N GLU A 125 0.89 13.56 12.13
CA GLU A 125 0.49 12.23 11.66
C GLU A 125 -1.04 12.09 11.79
N LEU A 126 -1.73 11.73 10.70
CA LEU A 126 -3.15 11.37 10.75
C LEU A 126 -3.36 10.12 9.89
N HIS A 127 -3.33 8.97 10.56
CA HIS A 127 -3.33 7.66 9.93
C HIS A 127 -4.36 6.73 10.54
N GLY A 128 -4.58 5.61 9.87
CA GLY A 128 -5.37 4.51 10.41
C GLY A 128 -6.08 3.74 9.31
N PRO A 129 -7.35 3.40 9.51
CA PRO A 129 -8.12 2.59 8.56
C PRO A 129 -8.17 3.17 7.15
N PRO A 130 -7.94 2.40 6.07
CA PRO A 130 -8.63 2.67 4.81
C PRO A 130 -10.17 2.65 5.03
N ARG A 131 -11.00 3.23 4.16
CA ARG A 131 -12.49 3.35 4.25
C ARG A 131 -13.11 4.06 5.47
N ARG A 132 -12.48 4.16 6.64
CA ARG A 132 -13.08 4.86 7.80
C ARG A 132 -12.77 6.36 7.78
N GLU A 133 -13.39 7.05 8.74
CA GLU A 133 -13.02 8.40 9.13
C GLU A 133 -12.01 8.35 10.29
N VAL A 134 -10.84 8.95 10.11
CA VAL A 134 -9.84 9.18 11.15
C VAL A 134 -10.04 10.56 11.75
N VAL A 135 -9.99 10.66 13.07
CA VAL A 135 -10.06 11.93 13.79
C VAL A 135 -8.75 12.17 14.52
N GLY A 136 -8.15 13.34 14.29
CA GLY A 136 -6.96 13.82 15.01
C GLY A 136 -7.21 15.20 15.59
N HIS A 137 -6.39 15.60 16.55
CA HIS A 137 -6.52 16.89 17.24
C HIS A 137 -5.15 17.55 17.40
N PHE A 138 -5.11 18.86 17.27
CA PHE A 138 -3.95 19.67 17.65
C PHE A 138 -4.38 20.91 18.44
N THR A 139 -3.54 21.37 19.36
CA THR A 139 -3.79 22.60 20.12
C THR A 139 -3.15 23.80 19.42
N VAL A 140 -3.81 24.94 19.53
CA VAL A 140 -3.39 26.24 19.00
C VAL A 140 -3.34 27.21 20.16
N GLU A 141 -2.27 27.99 20.26
CA GLU A 141 -1.95 28.88 21.39
C GLU A 141 -1.51 30.23 20.82
N ASN A 142 -2.23 31.30 21.18
CA ASN A 142 -1.89 32.66 20.78
C ASN A 142 -0.86 33.27 21.75
N THR A 143 0.39 33.27 21.33
CA THR A 143 1.53 33.81 22.11
C THR A 143 1.68 35.33 22.03
N GLU A 144 0.85 36.01 21.23
CA GLU A 144 0.89 37.47 21.07
C GLU A 144 0.15 38.20 22.19
N ASN A 145 0.50 39.46 22.43
CA ASN A 145 -0.17 40.34 23.39
C ASN A 145 -1.47 40.99 22.84
N ILE A 146 -1.94 40.55 21.67
CA ILE A 146 -3.15 41.02 20.98
C ILE A 146 -4.06 39.85 20.59
N GLN A 147 -5.35 40.14 20.38
CA GLN A 147 -6.28 39.17 19.80
C GLN A 147 -5.89 38.86 18.35
N THR A 148 -5.84 37.57 18.01
CA THR A 148 -5.41 37.08 16.69
C THR A 148 -6.51 36.19 16.09
N SER A 149 -6.82 36.38 14.80
CA SER A 149 -7.61 35.42 14.02
C SER A 149 -6.67 34.59 13.14
N THR A 150 -7.06 33.33 12.90
CA THR A 150 -6.29 32.37 12.10
C THR A 150 -7.25 31.47 11.34
N ARG A 151 -7.04 31.33 10.03
CA ARG A 151 -7.86 30.49 9.13
C ARG A 151 -7.05 29.32 8.62
N PHE A 152 -7.57 28.11 8.80
CA PHE A 152 -6.91 26.88 8.37
C PHE A 152 -7.38 26.48 6.97
N ARG A 153 -6.42 26.21 6.07
CA ARG A 153 -6.68 25.75 4.71
C ARG A 153 -5.84 24.51 4.42
N ILE A 154 -6.43 23.60 3.65
CA ILE A 154 -5.80 22.34 3.24
C ILE A 154 -5.29 22.54 1.81
N GLY A 155 -3.99 22.40 1.61
CA GLY A 155 -3.39 22.28 0.28
C GLY A 155 -3.67 20.91 -0.35
N ASN A 156 -3.23 20.71 -1.59
CA ASN A 156 -3.29 19.37 -2.17
C ASN A 156 -2.36 18.42 -1.42
N CYS A 157 -2.79 17.17 -1.27
CA CYS A 157 -1.93 16.06 -0.89
C CYS A 157 -1.19 15.55 -2.12
N VAL A 158 0.06 15.13 -1.94
CA VAL A 158 0.88 14.43 -2.94
C VAL A 158 1.13 13.00 -2.45
N GLY A 159 0.90 12.03 -3.33
CA GLY A 159 1.11 10.61 -3.06
C GLY A 159 2.47 10.08 -3.50
N PRO A 160 2.71 8.76 -3.37
CA PRO A 160 3.91 8.10 -3.87
C PRO A 160 4.03 8.20 -5.41
N ASP A 161 2.90 8.34 -6.10
CA ASP A 161 2.79 8.57 -7.54
C ASP A 161 3.09 10.01 -7.97
N GLY A 162 3.33 10.92 -7.02
CA GLY A 162 3.60 12.33 -7.26
C GLY A 162 2.39 13.12 -7.75
N VAL A 163 1.18 12.54 -7.78
CA VAL A 163 -0.01 13.20 -8.31
C VAL A 163 -0.67 14.03 -7.20
N PRO A 164 -0.93 15.34 -7.42
CA PRO A 164 -1.65 16.15 -6.44
C PRO A 164 -3.15 15.85 -6.47
N PHE A 165 -3.75 15.64 -5.30
CA PHE A 165 -5.19 15.50 -5.12
C PHE A 165 -5.69 16.27 -3.89
N THR A 166 -6.96 16.67 -3.90
CA THR A 166 -7.59 17.26 -2.72
C THR A 166 -8.13 16.14 -1.82
N PRO A 167 -7.67 16.01 -0.56
CA PRO A 167 -8.17 14.98 0.34
C PRO A 167 -9.60 15.30 0.81
N PRO A 168 -10.42 14.30 1.16
CA PRO A 168 -11.67 14.47 1.93
C PRO A 168 -11.35 14.72 3.42
N LEU A 169 -10.52 15.73 3.67
CA LEU A 169 -10.10 16.19 4.99
C LEU A 169 -10.94 17.41 5.37
N THR A 170 -11.37 17.49 6.62
CA THR A 170 -12.08 18.63 7.18
C THR A 170 -11.38 19.13 8.44
N ILE A 171 -11.40 20.45 8.65
CA ILE A 171 -10.82 21.11 9.82
C ILE A 171 -11.95 21.82 10.59
N GLN A 172 -12.04 21.59 11.89
CA GLN A 172 -13.05 22.21 12.74
C GLN A 172 -12.44 22.70 14.07
N PRO A 173 -12.55 24.01 14.40
CA PRO A 173 -13.04 25.09 13.53
C PRO A 173 -12.08 25.38 12.37
N SER A 174 -12.61 25.85 11.24
CA SER A 174 -11.82 26.28 10.08
C SER A 174 -11.28 27.72 10.20
N GLU A 175 -11.89 28.54 11.06
CA GLU A 175 -11.41 29.86 11.44
C GLU A 175 -11.53 30.02 12.96
N LEU A 176 -10.49 30.55 13.59
CA LEU A 176 -10.31 30.58 15.03
C LEU A 176 -9.80 31.95 15.47
N THR A 177 -10.51 32.60 16.40
CA THR A 177 -10.10 33.87 17.00
C THR A 177 -9.73 33.67 18.48
N LEU A 178 -8.47 33.91 18.83
CA LEU A 178 -7.94 33.74 20.18
C LEU A 178 -7.58 35.09 20.83
N PRO A 179 -8.01 35.35 22.07
CA PRO A 179 -7.43 36.39 22.93
C PRO A 179 -5.92 36.18 23.20
N PRO A 180 -5.22 37.17 23.77
CA PRO A 180 -3.83 37.03 24.21
C PRO A 180 -3.65 35.88 25.21
N GLY A 181 -2.68 34.99 24.98
CA GLY A 181 -2.35 33.87 25.90
C GLY A 181 -3.37 32.72 25.93
N GLU A 182 -4.46 32.79 25.16
CA GLU A 182 -5.48 31.75 25.10
C GLU A 182 -5.12 30.60 24.17
N GLN A 183 -5.75 29.44 24.39
CA GLN A 183 -5.58 28.24 23.58
C GLN A 183 -6.91 27.58 23.19
N ALA A 184 -6.93 26.92 22.03
CA ALA A 184 -8.06 26.10 21.59
C ALA A 184 -7.58 24.83 20.88
N THR A 185 -8.43 23.80 20.84
CA THR A 185 -8.17 22.56 20.12
C THR A 185 -8.86 22.60 18.75
N VAL A 186 -8.08 22.38 17.70
CA VAL A 186 -8.54 22.18 16.33
C VAL A 186 -8.61 20.67 16.04
N THR A 187 -9.67 20.25 15.37
CA THR A 187 -9.94 18.85 15.03
C THR A 187 -9.81 18.66 13.52
N LEU A 188 -9.04 17.64 13.14
CA LEU A 188 -8.93 17.12 11.78
C LEU A 188 -9.81 15.87 11.65
N ARG A 189 -10.63 15.78 10.59
CA ARG A 189 -11.45 14.58 10.30
C ARG A 189 -11.24 14.20 8.83
N LEU A 190 -10.68 13.02 8.58
CA LEU A 190 -10.27 12.53 7.27
C LEU A 190 -11.00 11.23 6.92
N ALA A 191 -11.73 11.19 5.81
CA ALA A 191 -12.14 9.92 5.24
C ALA A 191 -10.97 9.32 4.45
N LEU A 192 -10.37 8.22 4.91
CA LEU A 192 -9.29 7.53 4.18
C LEU A 192 -9.87 6.70 3.01
N LEU A 193 -10.47 7.39 2.05
CA LEU A 193 -11.07 6.80 0.84
C LEU A 193 -10.00 6.05 0.05
N PRO A 194 -10.08 4.72 -0.12
CA PRO A 194 -8.96 3.97 -0.69
C PRO A 194 -8.76 4.18 -2.20
N SER A 195 -9.70 4.87 -2.86
CA SER A 195 -9.50 5.41 -4.21
C SER A 195 -8.52 6.58 -4.27
N LEU A 196 -8.00 7.02 -3.13
CA LEU A 196 -7.00 8.10 -2.95
C LEU A 196 -5.83 7.64 -2.07
N PHE A 197 -6.11 6.80 -1.05
CA PHE A 197 -5.12 6.32 -0.08
C PHE A 197 -4.89 4.81 -0.22
N GLU A 198 -3.77 4.40 -0.80
CA GLU A 198 -3.32 3.01 -0.84
C GLU A 198 -2.60 2.66 0.48
N PRO A 199 -2.84 1.47 1.07
CA PRO A 199 -2.18 1.05 2.31
C PRO A 199 -0.66 1.00 2.21
N GLY A 200 0.03 1.32 3.31
CA GLY A 200 1.49 1.30 3.40
C GLY A 200 2.21 2.49 2.76
N PHE A 201 1.51 3.35 2.00
CA PHE A 201 2.08 4.57 1.41
C PHE A 201 1.79 5.82 2.23
N VAL A 202 2.81 6.67 2.39
CA VAL A 202 2.69 7.97 3.08
C VAL A 202 2.47 9.09 2.08
N TYR A 203 1.34 9.75 2.24
CA TYR A 203 0.90 10.93 1.51
C TYR A 203 1.24 12.18 2.31
N ARG A 204 1.62 13.28 1.64
CA ARG A 204 2.02 14.54 2.31
C ARG A 204 1.16 15.69 1.83
N CYS A 205 0.66 16.50 2.76
CA CYS A 205 -0.19 17.65 2.45
C CYS A 205 0.22 18.82 3.34
N ALA A 206 0.33 20.02 2.76
CA ALA A 206 0.47 21.24 3.55
C ALA A 206 -0.90 21.63 4.13
N VAL A 207 -0.98 21.87 5.44
CA VAL A 207 -2.08 22.64 6.03
C VAL A 207 -1.53 24.01 6.41
N THR A 208 -2.01 25.06 5.75
CA THR A 208 -1.63 26.44 6.05
C THR A 208 -2.58 27.04 7.06
N ALA A 209 -2.03 27.75 8.04
CA ALA A 209 -2.77 28.59 8.96
C ALA A 209 -2.53 30.06 8.56
N GLU A 210 -3.42 30.61 7.74
CA GLU A 210 -3.39 32.01 7.29
C GLU A 210 -3.66 32.93 8.48
N GLY A 211 -2.82 33.95 8.69
CA GLY A 211 -2.99 34.86 9.84
C GLY A 211 -2.04 36.06 9.85
N ARG A 212 -1.56 36.41 11.05
CA ARG A 212 -0.53 37.45 11.25
C ARG A 212 0.89 36.90 11.03
N ALA A 213 1.08 35.61 11.22
CA ALA A 213 2.29 34.86 10.90
C ALA A 213 1.84 33.52 10.32
N ASP A 214 2.08 33.31 9.03
CA ASP A 214 1.60 32.12 8.35
C ASP A 214 2.40 30.89 8.81
N LEU A 215 1.69 29.86 9.24
CA LEU A 215 2.28 28.62 9.74
C LEU A 215 1.93 27.45 8.82
N ALA A 216 2.96 26.75 8.35
CA ALA A 216 2.83 25.47 7.66
C ALA A 216 2.80 24.32 8.69
N LEU A 217 1.87 23.39 8.49
CA LEU A 217 1.79 22.12 9.21
C LEU A 217 1.97 21.00 8.19
N ASP A 218 2.97 20.15 8.40
CA ASP A 218 3.34 19.06 7.48
C ASP A 218 2.51 17.83 7.82
N LEU A 219 1.36 17.69 7.16
CA LEU A 219 0.42 16.61 7.42
C LEU A 219 0.78 15.36 6.62
N ALA A 220 1.29 14.35 7.33
CA ALA A 220 1.50 12.99 6.84
C ALA A 220 0.22 12.16 7.04
N LEU A 221 -0.33 11.65 5.93
CA LEU A 221 -1.51 10.78 5.90
C LEU A 221 -1.11 9.40 5.38
N TRP A 222 -1.64 8.33 5.96
CA TRP A 222 -1.55 6.99 5.35
C TRP A 222 -2.70 6.09 5.80
N ALA A 223 -2.99 5.09 4.97
CA ALA A 223 -3.79 3.95 5.37
C ALA A 223 -2.87 2.85 5.95
N ASP A 224 -3.23 2.32 7.10
CA ASP A 224 -2.58 1.15 7.72
C ASP A 224 -2.85 -0.09 6.85
N GLU A 225 -1.92 -1.06 6.87
CA GLU A 225 -2.11 -2.33 6.18
C GLU A 225 -3.22 -3.16 6.84
N GLU A 226 -4.06 -3.76 6.00
CA GLU A 226 -5.13 -4.65 6.43
C GLU A 226 -4.55 -5.84 7.23
N PRO A 227 -5.00 -6.10 8.47
CA PRO A 227 -4.61 -7.32 9.17
C PRO A 227 -5.20 -8.52 8.44
N THR A 228 -4.39 -9.12 7.55
CA THR A 228 -4.77 -10.25 6.70
C THR A 228 -5.24 -11.38 7.61
N SER A 229 -6.56 -11.56 7.68
CA SER A 229 -7.16 -12.55 8.57
C SER A 229 -6.67 -13.95 8.18
N PRO A 230 -6.22 -14.77 9.14
CA PRO A 230 -5.74 -16.11 8.82
C PRO A 230 -6.85 -16.91 8.13
N PRO A 231 -6.52 -17.76 7.14
CA PRO A 231 -7.53 -18.52 6.41
C PRO A 231 -8.34 -19.39 7.40
N SER A 232 -9.64 -19.13 7.48
CA SER A 232 -10.55 -19.87 8.35
C SER A 232 -10.69 -21.31 7.87
N ASP A 233 -9.93 -22.23 8.46
CA ASP A 233 -9.98 -23.66 8.14
C ASP A 233 -11.43 -24.20 8.25
N PRO A 234 -12.06 -24.62 7.13
CA PRO A 234 -13.50 -24.88 7.07
C PRO A 234 -13.89 -26.27 7.65
N THR A 235 -13.10 -26.81 8.58
CA THR A 235 -13.14 -28.24 8.98
C THR A 235 -13.46 -28.45 10.47
N ALA A 236 -13.73 -27.38 11.24
CA ALA A 236 -14.03 -27.44 12.67
C ALA A 236 -15.55 -27.41 12.97
N ALA A 237 -16.33 -28.31 12.37
CA ALA A 237 -17.80 -28.33 12.48
C ALA A 237 -18.39 -29.71 12.85
N SER A 238 -17.68 -30.50 13.66
CA SER A 238 -18.26 -31.62 14.43
C SER A 238 -17.25 -32.24 15.40
N HIS A 239 -17.35 -31.91 16.69
CA HIS A 239 -17.32 -32.94 17.73
C HIS A 239 -17.89 -32.43 19.06
N GLU A 240 -18.70 -33.28 19.68
CA GLU A 240 -19.43 -33.03 20.92
C GLU A 240 -18.56 -33.29 22.16
N GLU A 241 -19.01 -32.80 23.33
CA GLU A 241 -18.24 -32.59 24.56
C GLU A 241 -17.40 -33.80 25.04
N ARG A 242 -16.16 -33.52 25.48
CA ARG A 242 -15.49 -34.25 26.56
C ARG A 242 -14.45 -33.40 27.28
N ASN A 243 -14.52 -33.38 28.60
CA ASN A 243 -13.54 -32.74 29.48
C ASN A 243 -12.12 -33.21 29.14
N ASN A 244 -11.22 -32.27 28.83
CA ASN A 244 -9.78 -32.52 28.91
C ASN A 244 -9.03 -31.25 29.31
N THR A 245 -8.32 -31.30 30.43
CA THR A 245 -7.55 -30.19 30.99
C THR A 245 -6.18 -30.11 30.32
N SER A 246 -6.16 -29.95 29.00
CA SER A 246 -4.93 -29.77 28.24
C SER A 246 -4.24 -28.45 28.66
N PRO A 247 -2.91 -28.43 28.83
CA PRO A 247 -2.19 -27.18 29.06
C PRO A 247 -2.35 -26.25 27.85
N VAL A 248 -2.44 -24.94 28.10
CA VAL A 248 -2.48 -23.93 27.04
C VAL A 248 -1.12 -23.92 26.34
N VAL A 249 -1.02 -24.64 25.23
CA VAL A 249 0.14 -24.57 24.33
C VAL A 249 0.16 -23.15 23.74
N PRO A 250 1.22 -22.35 23.95
CA PRO A 250 1.29 -21.03 23.35
C PRO A 250 1.32 -21.18 21.83
N HIS A 251 0.44 -20.46 21.13
CA HIS A 251 0.34 -20.53 19.67
C HIS A 251 1.72 -20.27 19.03
N GLN A 252 2.32 -21.28 18.42
CA GLN A 252 3.58 -21.17 17.70
C GLN A 252 3.31 -20.55 16.33
N TRP A 253 3.75 -19.31 16.11
CA TRP A 253 3.61 -18.65 14.81
C TRP A 253 4.74 -19.13 13.90
N LEU A 254 4.43 -19.78 12.79
CA LEU A 254 5.42 -20.21 11.79
C LEU A 254 5.56 -19.14 10.70
N THR A 255 6.69 -18.43 10.68
CA THR A 255 7.00 -17.46 9.63
C THR A 255 8.09 -18.02 8.72
N ARG A 256 7.88 -17.94 7.40
CA ARG A 256 8.91 -18.27 6.41
C ARG A 256 9.76 -17.02 6.10
N CYS A 257 11.07 -17.20 5.98
CA CYS A 257 11.92 -16.21 5.33
C CYS A 257 11.53 -16.13 3.84
N PRO A 258 11.29 -14.94 3.27
CA PRO A 258 10.93 -14.81 1.86
C PRO A 258 12.09 -15.18 0.92
N ASP A 259 13.34 -14.94 1.33
CA ASP A 259 14.52 -15.17 0.50
C ASP A 259 14.91 -16.66 0.40
N CYS A 260 14.86 -17.40 1.53
CA CYS A 260 15.32 -18.79 1.59
C CYS A 260 14.22 -19.83 1.88
N GLY A 261 12.95 -19.42 2.01
CA GLY A 261 11.78 -20.29 2.21
C GLY A 261 11.70 -21.05 3.54
N ARG A 262 12.78 -21.06 4.33
CA ARG A 262 12.93 -21.72 5.63
C ARG A 262 11.92 -21.14 6.64
N ALA A 263 11.24 -22.03 7.35
CA ALA A 263 10.26 -21.66 8.38
C ALA A 263 10.93 -21.56 9.76
N PHE A 264 10.47 -20.60 10.57
CA PHE A 264 10.93 -20.34 11.92
C PHE A 264 9.73 -20.22 12.85
N GLU A 265 9.78 -20.90 13.99
CA GLU A 265 8.83 -20.70 15.08
C GLU A 265 9.05 -19.35 15.76
N ARG A 266 7.96 -18.71 16.19
CA ARG A 266 8.00 -17.42 16.87
C ARG A 266 7.04 -17.41 18.06
N THR A 267 7.51 -16.81 19.15
CA THR A 267 6.73 -16.55 20.37
C THR A 267 5.89 -15.27 20.28
N GLN A 268 6.15 -14.39 19.30
CA GLN A 268 5.42 -13.15 19.05
C GLN A 268 5.34 -12.84 17.54
N PRO A 269 4.22 -12.30 17.02
CA PRO A 269 4.08 -11.98 15.59
C PRO A 269 5.07 -10.91 15.11
N SER A 270 5.23 -9.83 15.90
CA SER A 270 5.92 -8.59 15.54
C SER A 270 7.43 -8.58 15.78
N ALA A 271 8.02 -9.69 16.24
CA ALA A 271 9.47 -9.79 16.40
C ALA A 271 10.20 -9.56 15.07
N ARG A 272 11.48 -9.21 15.09
CA ARG A 272 12.35 -9.25 13.89
C ARG A 272 12.88 -10.67 13.67
N LEU A 273 13.04 -11.10 12.42
CA LEU A 273 13.76 -12.33 12.11
C LEU A 273 15.25 -12.07 12.35
N TYR A 274 15.84 -12.83 13.29
CA TYR A 274 17.28 -12.80 13.56
C TYR A 274 18.09 -13.22 12.32
N PRO A 275 19.36 -12.81 12.22
CA PRO A 275 20.29 -13.35 11.23
C PRO A 275 20.32 -14.88 11.31
N HIS A 276 20.21 -15.52 10.15
CA HIS A 276 20.16 -16.97 10.03
C HIS A 276 20.76 -17.39 8.69
N LYS A 277 21.02 -18.70 8.58
CA LYS A 277 21.58 -19.31 7.38
C LYS A 277 20.53 -19.98 6.51
N SER A 278 20.78 -19.96 5.20
CA SER A 278 20.07 -20.74 4.19
C SER A 278 20.25 -22.26 4.43
N PRO A 279 19.58 -23.14 3.66
CA PRO A 279 19.85 -24.58 3.68
C PRO A 279 21.32 -24.93 3.37
N ASP A 280 21.98 -24.11 2.55
CA ASP A 280 23.37 -24.29 2.08
C ASP A 280 24.43 -23.66 3.02
N ASP A 281 24.04 -23.42 4.28
CA ASP A 281 24.88 -22.87 5.36
C ASP A 281 25.47 -21.46 5.10
N GLN A 282 24.99 -20.76 4.07
CA GLN A 282 25.32 -19.35 3.75
C GLN A 282 24.45 -18.37 4.55
N PRO A 283 24.95 -17.16 4.90
CA PRO A 283 24.13 -16.12 5.52
C PRO A 283 22.99 -15.68 4.57
N CYS A 284 21.81 -15.42 5.11
CA CYS A 284 20.68 -14.95 4.31
C CYS A 284 20.91 -13.49 3.84
N PRO A 285 20.90 -13.19 2.53
CA PRO A 285 21.48 -11.95 1.99
C PRO A 285 20.79 -10.65 2.44
N GLN A 286 19.47 -10.65 2.68
CA GLN A 286 18.77 -9.50 3.26
C GLN A 286 18.89 -9.39 4.79
N ARG A 287 19.73 -10.22 5.44
CA ARG A 287 19.88 -10.31 6.90
C ARG A 287 21.32 -10.24 7.38
N GLU A 288 22.24 -9.72 6.57
CA GLU A 288 23.59 -9.28 7.00
C GLU A 288 23.55 -7.99 7.83
N GLY A 289 22.64 -7.94 8.81
CA GLY A 289 22.54 -6.84 9.76
C GLY A 289 23.65 -6.93 10.79
N VAL A 290 24.73 -6.17 10.54
CA VAL A 290 25.83 -5.79 11.46
C VAL A 290 26.06 -6.75 12.63
N ALA A 291 27.09 -7.60 12.52
CA ALA A 291 27.62 -8.29 13.68
C ALA A 291 28.19 -7.26 14.68
N GLU A 292 27.48 -7.02 15.77
CA GLU A 292 27.99 -6.24 16.90
C GLU A 292 29.25 -6.93 17.44
N ARG A 293 30.39 -6.26 17.30
CA ARG A 293 31.66 -6.75 17.84
C ARG A 293 31.72 -6.44 19.33
N GLY A 294 31.58 -7.47 20.16
CA GLY A 294 32.25 -7.55 21.46
C GLY A 294 33.75 -7.79 21.29
#